data_AF-A0A6I6SE92-F1
#
_entry.id   AF-A0A6I6SE92-F1
#
_cell.length_a   1.000
_cell.length_b   1.000
_cell.length_c   1.000
_cell.angle_alpha   90.00
_cell.angle_beta   90.00
_cell.angle_gamma   90.00
#
_symmetry.space_group_name_H-M   'P 1'
#
loop_
_entity.id
_entity.type
_entity.pdbx_description
1 polymer ?
#
loop_
_entity_poly.entity_id
_entity_poly.type
_entity_poly.pdbx_seq_one_letter_code
_entity_poly.pdbx_strand_id
1 'polypeptide(L)'
;MESEVLAALWALGEPAGAGTVREQVSGEPAYTTVLTILSRLHDKGLVTRDRSGRGYVYAPVRDEAGHAAAGMRDLMEQVDDRAAVLARFVSGLRAEDEKLLEELLRGQPRS
;
A
#
# COMPACT_ATOMS: atom_id res chain seq x y z
N MET A 1 2.74 10.29 5.50
CA MET A 1 3.83 10.76 4.60
C MET A 1 4.34 9.66 3.66
N GLU A 2 5.00 8.57 4.09
CA GLU A 2 5.33 7.45 3.16
C GLU A 2 4.06 6.85 2.53
N SER A 3 3.00 6.67 3.34
CA SER A 3 1.68 6.23 2.89
C SER A 3 1.03 7.17 1.88
N GLU A 4 1.19 8.49 2.05
CA GLU A 4 0.63 9.50 1.14
C GLU A 4 1.34 9.48 -0.22
N VAL A 5 2.65 9.27 -0.23
CA VAL A 5 3.43 9.13 -1.47
C VAL A 5 3.06 7.84 -2.21
N LEU A 6 2.83 6.73 -1.49
CA LEU A 6 2.30 5.50 -2.10
C LEU A 6 0.89 5.69 -2.65
N ALA A 7 0.01 6.35 -1.89
CA ALA A 7 -1.36 6.64 -2.33
C ALA A 7 -1.38 7.50 -3.59
N ALA A 8 -0.51 8.51 -3.67
CA ALA A 8 -0.33 9.31 -4.87
C ALA A 8 0.09 8.46 -6.08
N LEU A 9 1.02 7.51 -5.90
CA LEU A 9 1.43 6.59 -6.97
C LEU A 9 0.31 5.65 -7.40
N TRP A 10 -0.52 5.14 -6.48
CA TRP A 10 -1.69 4.35 -6.83
C TRP A 10 -2.73 5.16 -7.60
N ALA A 11 -2.97 6.42 -7.20
CA ALA A 11 -3.91 7.30 -7.87
C ALA A 11 -3.47 7.68 -9.30
N LEU A 12 -2.16 7.81 -9.53
CA LEU A 12 -1.61 8.11 -10.85
C LEU A 12 -1.76 6.94 -11.84
N GLY A 13 -1.73 5.68 -11.35
CA GLY A 13 -1.91 4.48 -12.18
C GLY A 13 -0.78 4.19 -13.18
N GLU A 14 0.23 5.06 -13.30
CA GLU A 14 1.37 4.92 -14.19
C GLU A 14 2.69 5.34 -13.51
N PRO A 15 3.87 4.89 -14.00
CA PRO A 15 5.15 5.27 -13.42
C PRO A 15 5.35 6.79 -13.45
N ALA A 16 5.63 7.39 -12.29
CA ALA A 16 5.66 8.84 -12.13
C ALA A 16 6.95 9.36 -11.52
N GLY A 17 7.38 10.54 -11.95
CA GLY A 17 8.52 11.25 -11.37
C GLY A 17 8.16 11.96 -10.06
N ALA A 18 9.17 12.30 -9.25
CA ALA A 18 8.96 12.95 -7.96
C ALA A 18 8.19 14.29 -8.04
N GLY A 19 8.27 15.00 -9.17
CA GLY A 19 7.50 16.23 -9.41
C GLY A 19 6.00 15.95 -9.52
N THR A 20 5.62 15.02 -10.39
CA THR A 20 4.23 14.57 -10.56
C THR A 20 3.66 13.99 -9.27
N VAL A 21 4.44 13.18 -8.55
CA VAL A 21 4.02 12.62 -7.26
C VAL A 21 3.78 13.73 -6.23
N ARG A 22 4.66 14.74 -6.17
CA ARG A 22 4.50 15.89 -5.27
C ARG A 22 3.19 16.64 -5.50
N GLU A 23 2.77 16.81 -6.76
CA GLU A 23 1.52 17.49 -7.12
C GLU A 23 0.27 16.75 -6.59
N GLN A 24 0.37 15.44 -6.39
CA GLN A 24 -0.72 14.61 -5.85
C GLN A 24 -0.73 14.54 -4.32
N VAL A 25 0.35 14.95 -3.64
CA VAL A 25 0.46 14.88 -2.19
C VAL A 25 -0.05 16.18 -1.56
N SER A 26 -1.01 16.05 -0.64
CA SER A 26 -1.55 17.17 0.12
C SER A 26 -0.48 17.88 0.96
N GLY A 27 -0.57 19.21 1.09
CA GLY A 27 0.34 20.01 1.90
C GLY A 27 1.64 20.44 1.21
N GLU A 28 1.74 20.20 -0.11
CA GLU A 28 2.82 20.70 -0.98
C GLU A 28 4.23 20.50 -0.42
N PRO A 29 4.61 19.25 -0.06
CA PRO A 29 5.92 19.00 0.52
C PRO A 29 7.04 19.45 -0.42
N ALA A 30 8.20 19.79 0.13
CA ALA A 30 9.37 20.10 -0.68
C ALA A 30 9.73 18.94 -1.61
N TYR A 31 10.22 19.26 -2.82
CA TYR A 31 10.60 18.25 -3.81
C TYR A 31 11.61 17.22 -3.28
N THR A 32 12.60 17.68 -2.51
CA THR A 32 13.61 16.81 -1.88
C THR A 32 13.03 15.87 -0.83
N THR A 33 11.95 16.28 -0.15
CA THR A 33 11.20 15.41 0.78
C THR A 33 10.57 14.26 0.02
N VAL A 34 9.87 14.53 -1.09
CA VAL A 34 9.25 13.50 -1.93
C VAL A 34 10.31 12.56 -2.50
N LEU A 35 11.42 13.10 -3.02
CA LEU A 35 12.55 12.28 -3.48
C LEU A 35 13.12 11.37 -2.38
N THR A 36 13.29 11.88 -1.17
CA THR A 36 13.83 11.10 -0.03
C THR A 36 12.87 9.97 0.33
N ILE A 37 11.56 10.24 0.34
CA ILE A 37 10.54 9.24 0.61
C ILE A 37 10.52 8.17 -0.49
N LEU A 38 10.54 8.57 -1.76
CA LEU A 38 10.58 7.64 -2.89
C LEU A 38 11.84 6.75 -2.85
N SER A 39 12.99 7.30 -2.45
CA SER A 39 14.21 6.50 -2.22
C SER A 39 14.01 5.47 -1.10
N ARG A 40 13.46 5.88 0.04
CA ARG A 40 13.20 4.97 1.17
C ARG A 40 12.20 3.88 0.81
N LEU A 41 11.15 4.22 0.07
CA LEU A 41 10.16 3.25 -0.43
C LEU A 41 10.81 2.25 -1.39
N HIS A 42 11.74 2.71 -2.23
CA HIS A 42 12.50 1.85 -3.11
C HIS A 42 13.42 0.91 -2.34
N ASP A 43 14.13 1.41 -1.33
CA ASP A 43 15.01 0.60 -0.47
C ASP A 43 14.22 -0.47 0.31
N LYS A 44 12.95 -0.17 0.65
CA LYS A 44 12.01 -1.14 1.24
C LYS A 44 11.38 -2.11 0.24
N GLY A 45 11.66 -1.96 -1.06
CA GLY A 45 11.06 -2.78 -2.12
C GLY A 45 9.57 -2.53 -2.33
N LEU A 46 9.04 -1.38 -1.91
CA LEU A 46 7.63 -1.01 -2.08
C LEU A 46 7.34 -0.34 -3.42
N VAL A 47 8.36 0.26 -4.03
CA VAL A 47 8.30 0.85 -5.36
C VAL A 47 9.49 0.39 -6.22
N THR A 48 9.26 0.22 -7.52
CA THR A 48 10.34 0.11 -8.50
C THR A 48 10.82 1.51 -8.89
N ARG A 49 12.01 1.58 -9.50
CA ARG A 49 12.59 2.82 -9.98
C ARG A 49 13.30 2.59 -11.30
N ASP A 50 12.84 3.28 -12.34
CA ASP A 50 13.43 3.21 -13.68
C ASP A 50 13.97 4.57 -14.11
N ARG A 51 15.07 4.55 -14.87
CA ARG A 51 15.73 5.78 -15.32
C ARG A 51 14.92 6.40 -16.47
N SER A 52 14.58 7.68 -16.33
CA SER A 52 13.85 8.44 -17.35
C SER A 52 14.53 9.78 -17.58
N GLY A 53 15.21 9.91 -18.72
CA GLY A 53 16.03 11.08 -19.05
C GLY A 53 17.12 11.36 -18.00
N ARG A 54 17.04 12.52 -17.34
CA ARG A 54 17.97 12.94 -16.27
C ARG A 54 17.51 12.54 -14.86
N GLY A 55 16.34 11.92 -14.73
CA GLY A 55 15.74 11.55 -13.45
C GLY A 55 15.29 10.10 -13.40
N TYR A 56 14.37 9.84 -12.49
CA TYR A 56 13.76 8.53 -12.29
C TYR A 56 12.24 8.65 -12.24
N VAL A 57 11.57 7.60 -12.72
CA VAL A 57 10.15 7.36 -12.49
C VAL A 57 10.00 6.19 -11.53
N TYR A 58 8.95 6.22 -10.74
CA TYR A 58 8.66 5.24 -9.70
C TYR A 58 7.28 4.64 -9.95
N ALA A 59 7.16 3.34 -9.73
CA ALA A 59 5.89 2.62 -9.80
C ALA A 59 5.71 1.76 -8.56
N PRO A 60 4.49 1.64 -8.01
CA PRO A 60 4.24 0.80 -6.85
C PRO A 60 4.36 -0.68 -7.24
N VAL A 61 5.00 -1.49 -6.39
CA VAL A 61 5.16 -2.94 -6.63
C VAL A 61 3.84 -3.69 -6.49
N ARG A 62 2.90 -3.16 -5.69
CA ARG A 62 1.56 -3.68 -5.46
C ARG A 62 0.56 -2.53 -5.49
N ASP A 63 -0.68 -2.82 -5.84
CA ASP A 63 -1.80 -1.92 -5.60
C ASP A 63 -2.08 -1.75 -4.10
N GLU A 64 -2.98 -0.84 -3.75
CA GLU A 64 -3.34 -0.54 -2.37
C GLU A 64 -3.82 -1.80 -1.62
N ALA A 65 -4.71 -2.57 -2.24
CA ALA A 65 -5.25 -3.80 -1.68
C ALA A 65 -4.15 -4.85 -1.46
N GLY A 66 -3.25 -5.04 -2.42
CA GLY A 66 -2.12 -5.95 -2.33
C GLY A 66 -1.10 -5.53 -1.27
N HIS A 67 -0.91 -4.22 -1.06
CA HIS A 67 -0.06 -3.69 0.01
C HIS A 67 -0.67 -3.96 1.40
N ALA A 68 -1.96 -3.66 1.58
CA ALA A 68 -2.67 -3.93 2.83
C ALA A 68 -2.67 -5.44 3.16
N ALA A 69 -2.94 -6.28 2.17
CA ALA A 69 -2.91 -7.74 2.33
C ALA A 69 -1.51 -8.27 2.67
N ALA A 70 -0.45 -7.68 2.11
CA ALA A 70 0.92 -8.03 2.50
C ALA A 70 1.20 -7.65 3.96
N GLY A 71 0.84 -6.44 4.39
CA GLY A 71 1.00 -6.03 5.78
C GLY A 71 0.23 -6.92 6.77
N MET A 72 -0.99 -7.35 6.41
CA MET A 72 -1.74 -8.32 7.22
C MET A 72 -0.99 -9.66 7.34
N ARG A 73 -0.40 -10.18 6.25
CA ARG A 73 0.38 -11.43 6.30
C ARG A 73 1.64 -11.27 7.15
N ASP A 74 2.40 -10.19 6.97
CA ASP A 74 3.62 -9.93 7.73
C ASP A 74 3.31 -9.84 9.24
N LEU A 75 2.20 -9.19 9.61
CA LEU A 75 1.73 -9.15 11.00
C LEU A 75 1.36 -10.54 11.54
N MET A 76 0.69 -11.38 10.75
CA MET A 76 0.36 -12.75 11.15
C MET A 76 1.59 -13.66 11.28
N GLU A 77 2.67 -13.36 10.56
CA GLU A 77 3.94 -14.10 10.66
C GLU A 77 4.70 -13.78 11.96
N GLN A 78 4.45 -12.61 12.56
CA GLN A 78 5.12 -12.13 13.77
C GLN A 78 4.42 -12.55 15.08
N VAL A 79 3.27 -13.22 15.02
CA VAL A 79 2.48 -13.62 16.19
C VAL A 79 2.51 -15.12 16.42
N ASP A 80 2.67 -15.52 17.68
CA ASP A 80 2.72 -16.93 18.07
C ASP A 80 1.33 -17.60 18.03
N ASP A 81 0.30 -16.93 18.56
CA ASP A 81 -1.08 -17.41 18.55
C ASP A 81 -1.91 -16.71 17.48
N ARG A 82 -1.78 -17.20 16.24
CA ARG A 82 -2.55 -16.70 15.09
C ARG A 82 -4.06 -16.86 15.28
N ALA A 83 -4.50 -17.90 15.97
CA ALA A 83 -5.92 -18.18 16.17
C ALA A 83 -6.56 -17.12 17.06
N ALA A 84 -5.88 -16.73 18.14
CA ALA A 84 -6.33 -15.65 19.02
C ALA A 84 -6.42 -14.30 18.30
N VAL A 85 -5.44 -13.97 17.45
CA VAL A 85 -5.46 -12.71 16.70
C VAL A 85 -6.60 -12.69 15.69
N LEU A 86 -6.81 -13.78 14.94
CA LEU A 86 -7.94 -13.89 14.00
C LEU A 86 -9.28 -13.83 14.72
N ALA A 87 -9.44 -14.50 15.86
CA ALA A 87 -10.65 -14.43 16.67
C ALA A 87 -10.93 -12.98 17.13
N ARG A 88 -9.89 -12.25 17.57
CA ARG A 88 -10.02 -10.86 17.99
C ARG A 88 -10.35 -9.94 16.81
N PHE A 89 -9.73 -10.15 15.65
CA PHE A 89 -10.00 -9.40 14.42
C PHE A 89 -11.46 -9.58 14.00
N VAL A 90 -11.93 -10.83 13.88
CA VAL A 90 -13.32 -11.15 13.51
C VAL A 90 -14.30 -10.54 14.51
N SER A 91 -14.02 -10.62 15.81
CA SER A 91 -14.88 -10.02 16.86
C SER A 91 -15.02 -8.50 16.77
N GLY A 92 -14.10 -7.82 16.07
CA GLY A 92 -14.10 -6.36 15.90
C GLY A 92 -14.65 -5.89 14.56
N LEU A 93 -15.06 -6.80 13.67
CA LEU A 93 -15.61 -6.44 12.37
C LEU A 93 -17.01 -5.81 12.50
N ARG A 94 -17.33 -4.93 11.56
CA ARG A 94 -18.73 -4.53 11.32
C ARG A 94 -19.46 -5.71 10.69
N ALA A 95 -20.77 -5.83 10.92
CA ALA A 95 -21.57 -6.94 10.38
C ALA A 95 -21.47 -7.08 8.84
N GLU A 96 -21.32 -5.95 8.13
CA GLU A 96 -21.11 -5.93 6.68
C GLU A 96 -19.75 -6.53 6.27
N ASP A 97 -18.69 -6.21 7.02
CA ASP A 97 -17.33 -6.69 6.77
C ASP A 97 -17.21 -8.18 7.16
N GLU A 98 -17.90 -8.62 8.22
CA GLU A 98 -17.99 -10.03 8.62
C GLU A 98 -18.65 -10.87 7.54
N LYS A 99 -19.81 -10.42 7.02
CA LYS A 99 -20.50 -11.11 5.93
C LYS A 99 -19.65 -11.15 4.66
N LEU A 100 -18.98 -10.06 4.32
CA LEU A 100 -18.07 -10.01 3.18
C LEU A 100 -16.91 -11.01 3.36
N LEU A 101 -16.32 -11.08 4.56
CA LEU A 101 -15.27 -12.04 4.86
C LEU A 101 -15.76 -13.48 4.73
N GLU A 102 -16.96 -13.78 5.21
CA GLU A 102 -17.59 -15.10 5.08
C GLU A 102 -17.81 -15.51 3.61
N GLU A 103 -18.29 -14.59 2.77
CA GLU A 103 -18.47 -14.80 1.33
C GLU A 103 -17.13 -15.08 0.62
N LEU A 104 -16.09 -14.30 0.95
CA LEU A 104 -14.75 -14.47 0.40
C LEU A 104 -14.11 -15.80 0.82
N LEU A 105 -14.25 -16.22 2.08
CA LEU A 105 -13.74 -17.50 2.59
C LEU A 105 -14.43 -18.71 1.95
N ARG A 106 -15.71 -18.57 1.56
CA ARG A 106 -16.46 -19.58 0.82
C ARG A 106 -16.09 -19.64 -0.67
N GLY A 107 -15.27 -18.71 -1.16
CA GLY A 107 -14.92 -18.62 -2.56
C GLY A 107 -16.07 -18.16 -3.46
N GLN A 108 -17.04 -17.41 -2.91
CA GLN A 108 -18.10 -16.77 -3.68
C GLN A 108 -17.78 -15.27 -3.84
N PRO A 109 -16.94 -14.87 -4.82
CA PRO A 109 -16.78 -13.47 -5.12
C PRO A 109 -18.10 -12.91 -5.66
N ARG A 110 -18.51 -11.73 -5.16
CA ARG A 110 -19.66 -10.97 -5.69
C ARG A 110 -19.53 -10.87 -7.22
N SER A 111 -20.50 -11.46 -7.91
CA SER A 111 -20.72 -11.35 -9.36
C SER A 111 -21.27 -9.97 -9.73
#